data_AF-A0A151JK61-F1
#
_entry.id   AF-A0A151JK61-F1
#
_cell.length_a   1.000
_cell.length_b   1.000
_cell.length_c   1.000
_cell.angle_alpha   90.00
_cell.angle_beta   90.00
_cell.angle_gamma   90.00
#
_symmetry.space_group_name_H-M   'P 1'
#
loop_
_entity.id
_entity.type
_entity.pdbx_description
1 polymer ?
#
loop_
_entity_poly.entity_id
_entity_poly.type
_entity_poly.pdbx_seq_one_letter_code
_entity_poly.pdbx_strand_id
1 'polypeptide(L)'
;MVSQALYGLEINLNLVEQNEFTKSENQLKQQREALKKDILNYEEDITRIKTELGKLNKQVSQSEKDLSQLGREEEGLKNEKKEIGLSVKAKKIDIERAINNRVGEIDKRIQHSILELKAYDHETDSGVEKLEETAKQEILTLKANASVEEAAIQEQIDLKGQLIKDIKATAGYQLKELEDTFEAILKNRGIDPLTEQVAKERAAKSKSKYELIKSYTQLINDYRSWEKSLWVHIDKHEKEATELSASVARLSSQLEDKKKKYQERLKELEVKTKEHKAELGRLEREQKSVNNAYEDVNDALEKVPTTHKSTEIRDNLSLELLLERLTRNINRIKVLRRSIADAVKKVGEVLTSIGSKNKVYVLWENMEQDRSLHSIHANYTEDFFIEGIDDVRRLLEVAIPDIREVTLESLKTVGERYVRFYHSLDTLNRKVRSISSTLGEEINTTNHFEALSDINVELVSKVDEFDIWKDLKAFSEVWSKWMESDRNVLPSKEFVTIFRSTTDSLRSCQISNDIESLVDIDISMRENGRPVNIRNDADLKGLSSEGISTLAVIVVFLRYDSLLM
;
A
#
# COMPACT_ATOMS: atom_id res chain seq x y z
N MET A 1 17.90 -77.15 64.51
CA MET A 1 17.71 -77.66 65.89
C MET A 1 16.24 -77.44 66.23
N VAL A 2 15.36 -78.41 66.45
CA VAL A 2 15.43 -79.86 66.73
C VAL A 2 14.37 -80.52 65.82
N SER A 3 14.75 -81.58 65.09
CA SER A 3 13.84 -82.40 64.27
C SER A 3 13.10 -83.36 65.21
N GLN A 4 11.77 -83.23 65.30
CA GLN A 4 10.90 -84.22 65.93
C GLN A 4 10.14 -84.96 64.83
N ALA A 5 10.54 -86.20 64.60
CA ALA A 5 9.81 -87.13 63.74
C ALA A 5 8.55 -87.60 64.46
N LEU A 6 7.38 -87.32 63.89
CA LEU A 6 6.13 -87.98 64.27
C LEU A 6 5.82 -89.00 63.15
N TYR A 7 5.92 -90.29 63.47
CA TYR A 7 5.67 -91.43 62.56
C TYR A 7 6.58 -91.56 61.31
N GLY A 8 7.87 -91.24 61.42
CA GLY A 8 8.89 -91.68 60.44
C GLY A 8 8.94 -90.92 59.10
N LEU A 9 8.34 -89.73 59.01
CA LEU A 9 8.46 -88.83 57.86
C LEU A 9 9.13 -87.51 58.29
N GLU A 10 10.29 -87.18 57.72
CA GLU A 10 10.89 -85.86 57.82
C GLU A 10 10.25 -84.91 56.80
N ILE A 11 9.43 -83.97 57.28
CA ILE A 11 8.84 -82.94 56.44
C ILE A 11 9.81 -81.75 56.39
N ASN A 12 10.39 -81.52 55.21
CA ASN A 12 11.27 -80.39 54.96
C ASN A 12 10.44 -79.11 54.80
N LEU A 13 10.39 -78.27 55.84
CA LEU A 13 9.62 -77.01 55.89
C LEU A 13 10.28 -75.82 55.17
N ASN A 14 11.42 -76.03 54.50
CA ASN A 14 12.12 -74.95 53.78
C ASN A 14 11.53 -74.61 52.40
N LEU A 15 10.39 -75.21 52.03
CA LEU A 15 9.74 -75.06 50.71
C LEU A 15 8.33 -74.43 50.78
N VAL A 16 7.89 -73.96 51.95
CA VAL A 16 6.60 -73.26 52.09
C VAL A 16 6.84 -71.75 52.08
N GLU A 17 6.40 -71.07 51.02
CA GLU A 17 6.41 -69.60 50.97
C GLU A 17 5.66 -69.02 52.19
N GLN A 18 6.28 -68.10 52.90
CA GLN A 18 5.70 -67.48 54.09
C GLN A 18 4.44 -66.68 53.72
N ASN A 19 3.30 -67.24 54.09
CA ASN A 19 1.97 -66.67 53.87
C ASN A 19 1.75 -65.41 54.75
N GLU A 20 0.89 -64.48 54.30
CA GLU A 20 0.69 -63.14 54.92
C GLU A 20 0.40 -63.15 56.44
N PHE A 21 -0.06 -64.28 56.95
CA PHE A 21 -0.36 -64.52 58.37
C PHE A 21 0.88 -64.70 59.27
N THR A 22 2.11 -64.60 58.73
CA THR A 22 3.38 -64.68 59.49
C THR A 22 4.02 -63.31 59.77
N LYS A 23 3.41 -62.21 59.32
CA LYS A 23 3.88 -60.84 59.60
C LYS A 23 3.70 -60.49 61.09
N SER A 24 4.74 -59.92 61.71
CA SER A 24 4.68 -59.44 63.10
C SER A 24 3.58 -58.38 63.27
N GLU A 25 2.89 -58.33 64.43
CA GLU A 25 1.84 -57.34 64.74
C GLU A 25 2.31 -55.89 64.46
N ASN A 26 3.60 -55.62 64.63
CA ASN A 26 4.20 -54.32 64.32
C ASN A 26 4.24 -54.00 62.81
N GLN A 27 4.47 -55.00 61.95
CA GLN A 27 4.49 -54.82 60.49
C GLN A 27 3.08 -54.55 59.95
N LEU A 28 2.05 -55.23 60.50
CA LEU A 28 0.66 -54.98 60.14
C LEU A 28 0.18 -53.60 60.62
N LYS A 29 0.62 -53.14 61.80
CA LYS A 29 0.35 -51.76 62.28
C LYS A 29 1.00 -50.71 61.37
N GLN A 30 2.25 -50.91 60.95
CA GLN A 30 2.92 -49.99 60.01
C GLN A 30 2.21 -49.94 58.65
N GLN A 31 1.80 -51.09 58.09
CA GLN A 31 1.03 -51.13 56.84
C GLN A 31 -0.32 -50.43 56.98
N ARG A 32 -1.01 -50.58 58.12
CA ARG A 32 -2.29 -49.90 58.38
C ARG A 32 -2.13 -48.38 58.47
N GLU A 33 -1.08 -47.89 59.12
CA GLU A 33 -0.82 -46.44 59.21
C GLU A 33 -0.35 -45.85 57.87
N ALA A 34 0.41 -46.60 57.07
CA ALA A 34 0.74 -46.22 55.70
C ALA A 34 -0.53 -46.11 54.83
N LEU A 35 -1.39 -47.14 54.85
CA LEU A 35 -2.67 -47.13 54.12
C LEU A 35 -3.61 -46.01 54.58
N LYS A 36 -3.67 -45.70 55.89
CA LYS A 36 -4.44 -44.55 56.37
C LYS A 36 -3.91 -43.22 55.84
N LYS A 37 -2.58 -43.06 55.78
CA LYS A 37 -1.96 -41.86 55.22
C LYS A 37 -2.26 -41.74 53.73
N ASP A 38 -2.22 -42.85 53.01
CA ASP A 38 -2.59 -42.89 51.59
C ASP A 38 -4.07 -42.54 51.38
N ILE A 39 -4.97 -43.07 52.21
CA ILE A 39 -6.40 -42.72 52.17
C ILE A 39 -6.61 -41.22 52.40
N LEU A 40 -5.95 -40.64 53.39
CA LEU A 40 -6.01 -39.19 53.66
C LEU A 40 -5.50 -38.36 52.46
N ASN A 41 -4.37 -38.75 51.87
CA ASN A 41 -3.84 -38.09 50.67
C ASN A 41 -4.82 -38.19 49.49
N TYR A 42 -5.44 -39.36 49.27
CA TYR A 42 -6.43 -39.54 48.22
C TYR A 42 -7.71 -38.73 48.48
N GLU A 43 -8.15 -38.60 49.73
CA GLU A 43 -9.27 -37.74 50.10
C GLU A 43 -8.95 -36.26 49.83
N GLU A 44 -7.76 -35.79 50.18
CA GLU A 44 -7.29 -34.44 49.85
C GLU A 44 -7.22 -34.22 48.33
N ASP A 45 -6.67 -35.15 47.57
CA ASP A 45 -6.62 -35.08 46.11
C ASP A 45 -8.03 -35.05 45.49
N ILE A 46 -8.97 -35.87 45.98
CA ILE A 46 -10.37 -35.86 45.53
C ILE A 46 -11.01 -34.49 45.81
N THR A 47 -10.75 -33.89 46.97
CA THR A 47 -11.29 -32.55 47.26
C THR A 47 -10.69 -31.48 46.36
N ARG A 48 -9.38 -31.52 46.10
CA ARG A 48 -8.70 -30.61 45.17
C ARG A 48 -9.30 -30.73 43.77
N ILE A 49 -9.39 -31.94 43.23
CA ILE A 49 -9.95 -32.21 41.90
C ILE A 49 -11.41 -31.75 41.81
N LYS A 50 -12.23 -31.98 42.84
CA LYS A 50 -13.63 -31.48 42.88
C LYS A 50 -13.69 -29.95 42.83
N THR A 51 -12.81 -29.25 43.54
CA THR A 51 -12.77 -27.78 43.49
C THR A 51 -12.33 -27.25 42.13
N GLU A 52 -11.37 -27.90 41.49
CA GLU A 52 -10.92 -27.55 40.13
C GLU A 52 -12.03 -27.82 39.10
N LEU A 53 -12.69 -28.97 39.16
CA LEU A 53 -13.87 -29.27 38.34
C LEU A 53 -14.98 -28.23 38.51
N GLY A 54 -15.23 -27.77 39.74
CA GLY A 54 -16.20 -26.71 40.00
C GLY A 54 -15.82 -25.36 39.38
N LYS A 55 -14.53 -25.01 39.37
CA LYS A 55 -14.03 -23.80 38.69
C LYS A 55 -14.15 -23.93 37.17
N LEU A 56 -13.76 -25.08 36.63
CA LEU A 56 -13.82 -25.35 35.20
C LEU A 56 -15.27 -25.33 34.69
N ASN A 57 -16.22 -25.94 35.42
CA ASN A 57 -17.64 -25.88 35.06
C ASN A 57 -18.21 -24.46 35.09
N LYS A 58 -17.77 -23.62 36.02
CA LYS A 58 -18.18 -22.20 36.04
C LYS A 58 -17.63 -21.45 34.82
N GLN A 59 -16.38 -21.72 34.43
CA GLN A 59 -15.79 -21.13 33.22
C GLN A 59 -16.53 -21.59 31.96
N VAL A 60 -16.80 -22.89 31.81
CA VAL A 60 -17.58 -23.44 30.69
C VAL A 60 -18.96 -22.78 30.60
N SER A 61 -19.69 -22.71 31.72
CA SER A 61 -21.02 -22.08 31.74
C SER A 61 -20.97 -20.58 31.41
N GLN A 62 -19.90 -19.87 31.78
CA GLN A 62 -19.72 -18.48 31.39
C GLN A 62 -19.42 -18.35 29.89
N SER A 63 -18.52 -19.17 29.35
CA SER A 63 -18.22 -19.18 27.92
C SER A 63 -19.43 -19.55 27.06
N GLU A 64 -20.30 -20.45 27.51
CA GLU A 64 -21.56 -20.77 26.84
C GLU A 64 -22.52 -19.58 26.78
N LYS A 65 -22.60 -18.78 27.86
CA LYS A 65 -23.40 -17.54 27.88
C LYS A 65 -22.83 -16.50 26.94
N ASP A 66 -21.51 -16.32 26.93
CA ASP A 66 -20.83 -15.35 26.08
C ASP A 66 -20.99 -15.73 24.60
N LEU A 67 -20.86 -17.03 24.25
CA LEU A 67 -21.15 -17.54 22.90
C LEU A 67 -22.59 -17.29 22.48
N SER A 68 -23.54 -17.52 23.39
CA SER A 68 -24.97 -17.28 23.13
C SER A 68 -25.31 -15.80 22.98
N GLN A 69 -24.53 -14.90 23.58
CA GLN A 69 -24.66 -13.46 23.39
C GLN A 69 -24.07 -13.04 22.04
N LEU A 70 -22.85 -13.49 21.73
CA LEU A 70 -22.19 -13.21 20.45
C LEU A 70 -23.02 -13.70 19.26
N GLY A 71 -23.66 -14.88 19.36
CA GLY A 71 -24.55 -15.38 18.31
C GLY A 71 -25.78 -14.49 18.08
N ARG A 72 -26.33 -13.89 19.14
CA ARG A 72 -27.45 -12.94 19.02
C ARG A 72 -27.02 -11.61 18.42
N GLU A 73 -25.82 -11.13 18.77
CA GLU A 73 -25.23 -9.93 18.18
C GLU A 73 -24.92 -10.14 16.69
N GLU A 74 -24.37 -11.30 16.31
CA GLU A 74 -24.13 -11.67 14.92
C GLU A 74 -25.42 -11.69 14.09
N GLU A 75 -26.49 -12.29 14.65
CA GLU A 75 -27.79 -12.33 13.97
C GLU A 75 -28.41 -10.93 13.84
N GLY A 76 -28.26 -10.08 14.85
CA GLY A 76 -28.65 -8.67 14.81
C GLY A 76 -27.93 -7.91 13.70
N LEU A 77 -26.60 -8.00 13.64
CA LEU A 77 -25.78 -7.36 12.60
C LEU A 77 -26.10 -7.88 11.19
N LYS A 78 -26.42 -9.18 11.06
CA LYS A 78 -26.82 -9.76 9.78
C LYS A 78 -28.17 -9.22 9.29
N ASN A 79 -29.11 -8.96 10.20
CA ASN A 79 -30.38 -8.34 9.88
C ASN A 79 -30.23 -6.86 9.55
N GLU A 80 -29.44 -6.11 10.32
CA GLU A 80 -29.14 -4.71 10.03
C GLU A 80 -28.45 -4.55 8.66
N LYS A 81 -27.48 -5.41 8.34
CA LYS A 81 -26.84 -5.45 7.01
C LYS A 81 -27.85 -5.67 5.88
N LYS A 82 -28.84 -6.53 6.09
CA LYS A 82 -29.93 -6.76 5.10
C LYS A 82 -30.80 -5.52 4.96
N GLU A 83 -31.20 -4.88 6.06
CA GLU A 83 -32.02 -3.66 6.04
C GLU A 83 -31.31 -2.50 5.35
N ILE A 84 -30.03 -2.27 5.68
CA ILE A 84 -29.20 -1.26 4.99
C ILE A 84 -29.10 -1.60 3.50
N GLY A 85 -28.87 -2.88 3.15
CA GLY A 85 -28.84 -3.32 1.76
C GLY A 85 -30.15 -3.06 0.99
N LEU A 86 -31.30 -3.24 1.64
CA LEU A 86 -32.61 -2.92 1.07
C LEU A 86 -32.80 -1.40 0.92
N SER A 87 -32.42 -0.62 1.94
CA SER A 87 -32.50 0.85 1.93
C SER A 87 -31.64 1.46 0.81
N VAL A 88 -30.41 0.98 0.63
CA VAL A 88 -29.51 1.40 -0.46
C VAL A 88 -30.12 1.09 -1.83
N LYS A 89 -30.69 -0.12 -2.01
CA LYS A 89 -31.38 -0.48 -3.26
C LYS A 89 -32.58 0.42 -3.53
N ALA A 90 -33.40 0.70 -2.51
CA ALA A 90 -34.55 1.60 -2.63
C ALA A 90 -34.11 3.02 -3.03
N LYS A 91 -33.09 3.57 -2.36
CA LYS A 91 -32.53 4.89 -2.70
C LYS A 91 -31.97 4.95 -4.11
N LYS A 92 -31.30 3.89 -4.57
CA LYS A 92 -30.81 3.81 -5.96
C LYS A 92 -31.95 3.88 -6.97
N ILE A 93 -33.03 3.12 -6.75
CA ILE A 93 -34.22 3.14 -7.60
C ILE A 93 -34.86 4.53 -7.61
N ASP A 94 -34.95 5.20 -6.46
CA ASP A 94 -35.51 6.54 -6.37
C ASP A 94 -34.66 7.59 -7.11
N ILE A 95 -33.33 7.48 -7.01
CA ILE A 95 -32.40 8.35 -7.76
C ILE A 95 -32.56 8.11 -9.26
N GLU A 96 -32.58 6.85 -9.71
CA GLU A 96 -32.80 6.52 -11.13
C GLU A 96 -34.14 7.05 -11.64
N ARG A 97 -35.21 6.91 -10.84
CA ARG A 97 -36.54 7.47 -11.17
C ARG A 97 -36.49 9.00 -11.26
N ALA A 98 -35.81 9.67 -10.33
CA ALA A 98 -35.67 11.13 -10.34
C ALA A 98 -34.87 11.63 -11.54
N ILE A 99 -33.80 10.92 -11.91
CA ILE A 99 -33.01 11.22 -13.12
C ILE A 99 -33.88 11.06 -14.36
N ASN A 100 -34.57 9.92 -14.52
CA ASN A 100 -35.42 9.67 -15.68
C ASN A 100 -36.55 10.71 -15.79
N ASN A 101 -37.17 11.11 -14.68
CA ASN A 101 -38.17 12.17 -14.67
C ASN A 101 -37.59 13.51 -15.11
N ARG A 102 -36.43 13.92 -14.59
CA ARG A 102 -35.76 15.17 -14.97
C ARG A 102 -35.35 15.17 -16.44
N VAL A 103 -34.80 14.06 -16.94
CA VAL A 103 -34.44 13.91 -18.36
C VAL A 103 -35.69 14.02 -19.22
N GLY A 104 -36.78 13.34 -18.86
CA GLY A 104 -38.05 13.43 -19.58
C GLY A 104 -38.66 14.84 -19.59
N GLU A 105 -38.56 15.59 -18.48
CA GLU A 105 -38.99 17.00 -18.44
C GLU A 105 -38.12 17.91 -19.31
N ILE A 106 -36.80 17.72 -19.29
CA ILE A 106 -35.89 18.47 -20.15
C ILE A 106 -36.18 18.18 -21.62
N ASP A 107 -36.38 16.91 -21.98
CA ASP A 107 -36.68 16.52 -23.36
C ASP A 107 -38.02 17.12 -23.83
N LYS A 108 -39.07 17.10 -22.99
CA LYS A 108 -40.32 17.82 -23.28
C LYS A 108 -40.11 19.31 -23.51
N ARG A 109 -39.27 19.98 -22.72
CA ARG A 109 -38.95 21.41 -22.88
C ARG A 109 -38.17 21.67 -24.17
N ILE A 110 -37.25 20.79 -24.53
CA ILE A 110 -36.49 20.86 -25.79
C ILE A 110 -37.47 20.71 -26.97
N GLN A 111 -38.32 19.68 -26.96
CA GLN A 111 -39.32 19.48 -28.01
C GLN A 111 -40.27 20.67 -28.14
N HIS A 112 -40.72 21.24 -27.02
CA HIS A 112 -41.54 22.45 -27.02
C HIS A 112 -40.80 23.64 -27.66
N SER A 113 -39.55 23.88 -27.27
CA SER A 113 -38.73 24.97 -27.83
C SER A 113 -38.47 24.77 -29.34
N ILE A 114 -38.29 23.53 -29.80
CA ILE A 114 -38.15 23.21 -31.22
C ILE A 114 -39.44 23.52 -31.99
N LEU A 115 -40.61 23.21 -31.41
CA LEU A 115 -41.90 23.52 -32.02
C LEU A 115 -42.15 25.04 -32.08
N GLU A 116 -41.83 25.77 -31.02
CA GLU A 116 -41.92 27.23 -31.01
C GLU A 116 -41.00 27.86 -32.07
N LEU A 117 -39.77 27.36 -32.20
CA LEU A 117 -38.82 27.85 -33.20
C LEU A 117 -39.32 27.58 -34.62
N LYS A 118 -39.84 26.38 -34.89
CA LYS A 118 -40.47 26.07 -36.20
C LYS A 118 -41.68 26.95 -36.50
N ALA A 119 -42.51 27.24 -35.50
CA ALA A 119 -43.66 28.12 -35.67
C ALA A 119 -43.22 29.56 -35.99
N TYR A 120 -42.19 30.05 -35.29
CA TYR A 120 -41.59 31.36 -35.53
C TYR A 120 -40.98 31.46 -36.93
N ASP A 121 -40.22 30.45 -37.36
CA ASP A 121 -39.63 30.41 -38.71
C ASP A 121 -40.74 30.45 -39.77
N HIS A 122 -41.80 29.64 -39.61
CA HIS A 122 -42.93 29.64 -40.54
C HIS A 122 -43.68 30.97 -40.57
N GLU A 123 -43.90 31.61 -39.43
CA GLU A 123 -44.53 32.93 -39.34
C GLU A 123 -43.66 34.01 -40.02
N THR A 124 -42.34 33.93 -39.83
CA THR A 124 -41.38 34.84 -40.45
C THR A 124 -41.37 34.67 -41.97
N ASP A 125 -41.27 33.44 -42.47
CA ASP A 125 -41.28 33.15 -43.90
C ASP A 125 -42.60 33.58 -44.55
N SER A 126 -43.75 33.29 -43.92
CA SER A 126 -45.05 33.75 -44.41
C SER A 126 -45.17 35.28 -44.39
N GLY A 127 -44.58 35.94 -43.38
CA GLY A 127 -44.49 37.40 -43.32
C GLY A 127 -43.68 37.99 -44.46
N VAL A 128 -42.54 37.38 -44.78
CA VAL A 128 -41.67 37.77 -45.91
C VAL A 128 -42.42 37.59 -47.23
N GLU A 129 -43.07 36.45 -47.47
CA GLU A 129 -43.86 36.21 -48.68
C GLU A 129 -44.98 37.24 -48.85
N LYS A 130 -45.72 37.55 -47.78
CA LYS A 130 -46.77 38.58 -47.82
C LYS A 130 -46.22 39.95 -48.15
N LEU A 131 -45.08 40.33 -47.58
CA LEU A 131 -44.42 41.60 -47.89
C LEU A 131 -43.96 41.66 -49.35
N GLU A 132 -43.38 40.59 -49.88
CA GLU A 132 -42.99 40.51 -51.28
C GLU A 132 -44.19 40.61 -52.22
N GLU A 133 -45.30 39.93 -51.90
CA GLU A 133 -46.52 39.96 -52.70
C GLU A 133 -47.17 41.35 -52.65
N THR A 134 -47.22 41.98 -51.47
CA THR A 134 -47.71 43.35 -51.31
C THR A 134 -46.87 44.32 -52.14
N ALA A 135 -45.54 44.23 -52.07
CA ALA A 135 -44.64 45.06 -52.87
C ALA A 135 -44.82 44.83 -54.38
N LYS A 136 -45.00 43.58 -54.83
CA LYS A 136 -45.30 43.27 -56.24
C LYS A 136 -46.64 43.88 -56.68
N GLN A 137 -47.68 43.79 -55.85
CA GLN A 137 -48.98 44.39 -56.14
C GLN A 137 -48.88 45.91 -56.22
N GLU A 138 -48.20 46.56 -55.27
CA GLU A 138 -47.96 48.01 -55.30
C GLU A 138 -47.22 48.42 -56.58
N ILE A 139 -46.15 47.73 -56.96
CA ILE A 139 -45.43 48.00 -58.22
C ILE A 139 -46.35 47.84 -59.43
N LEU A 140 -47.19 46.81 -59.46
CA LEU A 140 -48.16 46.60 -60.55
C LEU A 140 -49.20 47.73 -60.61
N THR A 141 -49.75 48.15 -59.47
CA THR A 141 -50.71 49.27 -59.41
C THR A 141 -50.08 50.58 -59.85
N LEU A 142 -48.83 50.86 -59.43
CA LEU A 142 -48.08 52.03 -59.88
C LEU A 142 -47.84 52.01 -61.39
N LYS A 143 -47.45 50.85 -61.96
CA LYS A 143 -47.30 50.68 -63.41
C LYS A 143 -48.61 50.85 -64.16
N ALA A 144 -49.71 50.31 -63.64
CA ALA A 144 -51.03 50.44 -64.24
C ALA A 144 -51.49 51.90 -64.24
N ASN A 145 -51.33 52.61 -63.11
CA ASN A 145 -51.67 54.03 -63.00
C ASN A 145 -50.82 54.89 -63.94
N ALA A 146 -49.50 54.65 -63.99
CA ALA A 146 -48.62 55.35 -64.91
C ALA A 146 -48.99 55.11 -66.39
N SER A 147 -49.38 53.88 -66.75
CA SER A 147 -49.84 53.55 -68.11
C SER A 147 -51.16 54.24 -68.48
N VAL A 148 -52.10 54.37 -67.52
CA VAL A 148 -53.35 55.11 -67.72
C VAL A 148 -53.07 56.60 -67.92
N GLU A 149 -52.18 57.19 -67.12
CA GLU A 149 -51.77 58.58 -67.28
C GLU A 149 -51.06 58.81 -68.62
N GLU A 150 -50.15 57.91 -69.01
CA GLU A 150 -49.45 57.97 -70.29
C GLU A 150 -50.42 57.88 -71.47
N ALA A 151 -51.39 56.96 -71.43
CA ALA A 151 -52.42 56.84 -72.45
C ALA A 151 -53.30 58.10 -72.55
N ALA A 152 -53.70 58.68 -71.41
CA ALA A 152 -54.49 59.91 -71.37
C ALA A 152 -53.70 61.11 -71.95
N ILE A 153 -52.40 61.21 -71.64
CA ILE A 153 -51.52 62.22 -72.22
C ILE A 153 -51.37 62.01 -73.73
N GLN A 154 -51.20 60.76 -74.18
CA GLN A 154 -51.07 60.43 -75.60
C GLN A 154 -52.36 60.75 -76.37
N GLU A 155 -53.53 60.45 -75.81
CA GLU A 155 -54.83 60.82 -76.41
C GLU A 155 -54.96 62.34 -76.54
N GLN A 156 -54.53 63.11 -75.53
CA GLN A 156 -54.51 64.57 -75.63
C GLN A 156 -53.54 65.08 -76.70
N ILE A 157 -52.38 64.44 -76.86
CA ILE A 157 -51.42 64.75 -77.92
C ILE A 157 -52.06 64.51 -79.29
N ASP A 158 -52.73 63.37 -79.47
CA ASP A 158 -53.38 62.99 -80.73
C ASP A 158 -54.55 63.92 -81.07
N LEU A 159 -55.40 64.25 -80.08
CA LEU A 159 -56.50 65.21 -80.24
C LEU A 159 -55.98 66.61 -80.58
N LYS A 160 -54.92 67.08 -79.92
CA LYS A 160 -54.28 68.36 -80.25
C LYS A 160 -53.64 68.30 -81.64
N GLY A 161 -53.07 67.17 -82.03
CA GLY A 161 -52.54 66.94 -83.37
C GLY A 161 -53.61 67.05 -84.46
N GLN A 162 -54.78 66.42 -84.25
CA GLN A 162 -55.97 66.55 -85.10
C GLN A 162 -56.46 67.99 -85.18
N LEU A 163 -56.64 68.67 -84.04
CA LEU A 163 -57.02 70.09 -83.99
C LEU A 163 -56.06 71.00 -84.75
N ILE A 164 -54.74 70.80 -84.60
CA ILE A 164 -53.74 71.57 -85.36
C ILE A 164 -53.89 71.31 -86.86
N LYS A 165 -54.17 70.08 -87.27
CA LYS A 165 -54.38 69.72 -88.68
C LYS A 165 -55.64 70.37 -89.24
N ASP A 166 -56.74 70.34 -88.49
CA ASP A 166 -58.01 70.98 -88.86
C ASP A 166 -57.87 72.50 -88.91
N ILE A 167 -57.26 73.12 -87.89
CA ILE A 167 -56.98 74.56 -87.89
C ILE A 167 -56.11 74.95 -89.08
N LYS A 168 -55.09 74.16 -89.44
CA LYS A 168 -54.28 74.42 -90.64
C LYS A 168 -55.11 74.32 -91.93
N ALA A 169 -56.00 73.33 -92.02
CA ALA A 169 -56.88 73.18 -93.18
C ALA A 169 -57.90 74.32 -93.29
N THR A 170 -58.56 74.69 -92.18
CA THR A 170 -59.51 75.80 -92.11
C THR A 170 -58.83 77.14 -92.36
N ALA A 171 -57.66 77.38 -91.76
CA ALA A 171 -56.88 78.59 -91.99
C ALA A 171 -56.41 78.68 -93.45
N GLY A 172 -56.03 77.57 -94.08
CA GLY A 172 -55.72 77.53 -95.52
C GLY A 172 -56.93 77.85 -96.40
N TYR A 173 -58.12 77.38 -96.03
CA TYR A 173 -59.37 77.71 -96.74
C TYR A 173 -59.76 79.18 -96.55
N GLN A 174 -59.66 79.69 -95.33
CA GLN A 174 -59.94 81.08 -94.98
C GLN A 174 -58.92 82.04 -95.60
N LEU A 175 -57.64 81.64 -95.75
CA LEU A 175 -56.63 82.44 -96.45
C LEU A 175 -56.99 82.58 -97.93
N LYS A 176 -57.44 81.50 -98.57
CA LYS A 176 -57.95 81.54 -99.95
C LYS A 176 -59.18 82.43 -100.09
N GLU A 177 -60.14 82.30 -99.18
CA GLU A 177 -61.36 83.11 -99.17
C GLU A 177 -61.06 84.59 -98.88
N LEU A 178 -60.10 84.88 -97.98
CA LEU A 178 -59.62 86.24 -97.72
C LEU A 178 -58.81 86.79 -98.89
N GLU A 179 -58.00 86.00 -99.60
CA GLU A 179 -57.31 86.44 -100.81
C GLU A 179 -58.31 86.77 -101.93
N ASP A 180 -59.31 85.91 -102.15
CA ASP A 180 -60.37 86.13 -103.15
C ASP A 180 -61.26 87.35 -102.82
N THR A 181 -61.55 87.58 -101.54
CA THR A 181 -62.34 88.74 -101.08
C THR A 181 -61.49 90.02 -100.98
N PHE A 182 -60.20 89.92 -100.69
CA PHE A 182 -59.27 91.06 -100.66
C PHE A 182 -58.94 91.55 -102.07
N GLU A 183 -58.82 90.68 -103.07
CA GLU A 183 -58.76 91.06 -104.49
C GLU A 183 -60.06 91.73 -104.97
N ALA A 184 -61.22 91.29 -104.48
CA ALA A 184 -62.52 91.91 -104.77
C ALA A 184 -62.72 93.28 -104.10
N ILE A 185 -62.17 93.47 -102.89
CA ILE A 185 -62.28 94.71 -102.11
C ILE A 185 -61.26 95.76 -102.55
N LEU A 186 -60.04 95.37 -102.95
CA LEU A 186 -59.02 96.27 -103.49
C LEU A 186 -59.39 96.89 -104.84
N LYS A 187 -60.29 96.25 -105.60
CA LYS A 187 -60.80 96.77 -106.87
C LYS A 187 -61.84 97.88 -106.70
N ASN A 188 -62.44 98.05 -105.51
CA ASN A 188 -63.68 98.80 -105.36
C ASN A 188 -63.68 99.96 -104.35
N ARG A 189 -62.65 100.13 -103.51
CA ARG A 189 -62.60 101.29 -102.59
C ARG A 189 -61.17 101.76 -102.34
N GLY A 190 -60.74 102.79 -103.08
CA GLY A 190 -59.53 103.54 -102.78
C GLY A 190 -59.66 104.26 -101.42
N ILE A 191 -59.03 103.71 -100.38
CA ILE A 191 -59.08 104.26 -99.02
C ILE A 191 -57.68 104.23 -98.38
N ASP A 192 -57.46 105.29 -97.60
CA ASP A 192 -56.25 105.89 -97.01
C ASP A 192 -55.43 105.00 -96.02
N PRO A 193 -54.08 104.90 -96.16
CA PRO A 193 -53.21 104.01 -95.38
C PRO A 193 -52.97 104.32 -93.88
N LEU A 194 -53.39 105.47 -93.34
CA LEU A 194 -52.96 105.87 -91.99
C LEU A 194 -53.80 105.27 -90.83
N THR A 195 -55.06 104.94 -91.07
CA THR A 195 -56.00 104.42 -90.05
C THR A 195 -55.80 102.94 -89.75
N GLU A 196 -55.24 102.17 -90.69
CA GLU A 196 -55.03 100.72 -90.58
C GLU A 196 -53.84 100.39 -89.65
N GLN A 197 -52.79 101.20 -89.70
CA GLN A 197 -51.56 100.97 -88.95
C GLN A 197 -51.76 101.18 -87.44
N VAL A 198 -52.52 102.21 -87.05
CA VAL A 198 -52.85 102.50 -85.65
C VAL A 198 -53.80 101.44 -85.05
N ALA A 199 -54.74 100.92 -85.85
CA ALA A 199 -55.63 99.84 -85.41
C ALA A 199 -54.88 98.51 -85.25
N LYS A 200 -53.94 98.19 -86.16
CA LYS A 200 -53.08 97.00 -86.09
C LYS A 200 -52.16 97.01 -84.87
N GLU A 201 -51.53 98.15 -84.54
CA GLU A 201 -50.68 98.25 -83.35
C GLU A 201 -51.46 98.12 -82.03
N ARG A 202 -52.66 98.68 -81.97
CA ARG A 202 -53.52 98.58 -80.77
C ARG A 202 -54.04 97.15 -80.56
N ALA A 203 -54.36 96.43 -81.64
CA ALA A 203 -54.74 95.03 -81.58
C ALA A 203 -53.56 94.12 -81.15
N ALA A 204 -52.34 94.37 -81.67
CA ALA A 204 -51.16 93.61 -81.31
C ALA A 204 -50.80 93.76 -79.82
N LYS A 205 -50.85 94.99 -79.27
CA LYS A 205 -50.59 95.24 -77.85
C LYS A 205 -51.63 94.60 -76.93
N SER A 206 -52.92 94.66 -77.28
CA SER A 206 -53.97 94.01 -76.47
C SER A 206 -53.88 92.47 -76.53
N LYS A 207 -53.53 91.91 -77.69
CA LYS A 207 -53.34 90.45 -77.86
C LYS A 207 -52.15 89.94 -77.05
N SER A 208 -51.03 90.65 -77.05
CA SER A 208 -49.86 90.29 -76.23
C SER A 208 -50.17 90.31 -74.72
N LYS A 209 -50.93 91.30 -74.24
CA LYS A 209 -51.38 91.34 -72.83
C LYS A 209 -52.35 90.21 -72.49
N TYR A 210 -53.26 89.87 -73.40
CA TYR A 210 -54.20 88.76 -73.21
C TYR A 210 -53.50 87.40 -73.14
N GLU A 211 -52.56 87.12 -74.05
CA GLU A 211 -51.80 85.86 -74.05
C GLU A 211 -50.93 85.71 -72.79
N LEU A 212 -50.36 86.81 -72.28
CA LEU A 212 -49.63 86.80 -71.02
C LEU A 212 -50.55 86.51 -69.81
N ILE A 213 -51.76 87.07 -69.78
CA ILE A 213 -52.73 86.78 -68.70
C ILE A 213 -53.24 85.33 -68.81
N LYS A 214 -53.43 84.84 -70.05
CA LYS A 214 -53.84 83.47 -70.32
C LYS A 214 -52.79 82.45 -69.90
N SER A 215 -51.49 82.75 -70.04
CA SER A 215 -50.42 81.84 -69.58
C SER A 215 -50.41 81.69 -68.05
N TYR A 216 -50.75 82.74 -67.29
CA TYR A 216 -50.91 82.65 -65.84
C TYR A 216 -52.18 81.89 -65.41
N THR A 217 -53.15 81.69 -66.29
CA THR A 217 -54.39 80.97 -65.95
C THR A 217 -54.11 79.51 -65.60
N GLN A 218 -53.18 78.87 -66.33
CA GLN A 218 -52.78 77.49 -66.03
C GLN A 218 -52.09 77.40 -64.66
N LEU A 219 -51.14 78.29 -64.39
CA LEU A 219 -50.42 78.34 -63.12
C LEU A 219 -51.34 78.61 -61.92
N ILE A 220 -52.32 79.49 -62.08
CA ILE A 220 -53.33 79.77 -61.05
C ILE A 220 -54.25 78.57 -60.82
N ASN A 221 -54.63 77.85 -61.87
CA ASN A 221 -55.45 76.65 -61.75
C ASN A 221 -54.68 75.50 -61.11
N ASP A 222 -53.40 75.31 -61.45
CA ASP A 222 -52.53 74.31 -60.84
C ASP A 222 -52.30 74.63 -59.35
N TYR A 223 -52.04 75.90 -59.01
CA TYR A 223 -51.95 76.34 -57.61
C TYR A 223 -53.26 76.13 -56.84
N ARG A 224 -54.41 76.48 -57.42
CA ARG A 224 -55.73 76.25 -56.80
C ARG A 224 -56.06 74.76 -56.65
N SER A 225 -55.62 73.93 -57.59
CA SER A 225 -55.77 72.48 -57.53
C SER A 225 -54.91 71.91 -56.41
N TRP A 226 -53.65 72.33 -56.30
CA TRP A 226 -52.74 71.96 -55.22
C TRP A 226 -53.26 72.42 -53.84
N GLU A 227 -53.74 73.68 -53.75
CA GLU A 227 -54.32 74.25 -52.53
C GLU A 227 -55.56 73.46 -52.06
N LYS A 228 -56.41 73.02 -52.98
CA LYS A 228 -57.63 72.26 -52.64
C LYS A 228 -57.40 70.77 -52.42
N SER A 229 -56.44 70.15 -53.10
CA SER A 229 -56.23 68.70 -53.07
C SER A 229 -55.14 68.26 -52.11
N LEU A 230 -53.98 68.92 -52.12
CA LEU A 230 -52.79 68.48 -51.39
C LEU A 230 -52.58 69.29 -50.10
N TRP A 231 -52.74 70.62 -50.16
CA TRP A 231 -52.51 71.48 -49.00
C TRP A 231 -53.52 71.25 -47.86
N VAL A 232 -54.77 70.91 -48.18
CA VAL A 232 -55.82 70.57 -47.18
C VAL A 232 -55.42 69.38 -46.29
N HIS A 233 -54.57 68.48 -46.80
CA HIS A 233 -54.15 67.27 -46.08
C HIS A 233 -52.82 67.46 -45.32
N ILE A 234 -52.15 68.62 -45.44
CA ILE A 234 -50.84 68.85 -44.85
C ILE A 234 -50.87 68.78 -43.31
N ASP A 235 -51.89 69.36 -42.68
CA ASP A 235 -52.09 69.28 -41.23
C ASP A 235 -52.30 67.84 -40.74
N LYS A 236 -52.94 67.00 -41.57
CA LYS A 236 -53.15 65.58 -41.27
C LYS A 236 -51.83 64.82 -41.33
N HIS A 237 -51.04 65.04 -42.38
CA HIS A 237 -49.74 64.40 -42.54
C HIS A 237 -48.71 64.88 -41.50
N GLU A 238 -48.77 66.16 -41.10
CA GLU A 238 -47.91 66.69 -40.05
C GLU A 238 -48.26 66.07 -38.68
N LYS A 239 -49.55 65.91 -38.38
CA LYS A 239 -50.01 65.13 -37.21
C LYS A 239 -49.54 63.69 -37.27
N GLU A 240 -49.79 62.97 -38.36
CA GLU A 240 -49.34 61.58 -38.52
C GLU A 240 -47.81 61.45 -38.36
N ALA A 241 -47.03 62.37 -38.93
CA ALA A 241 -45.58 62.39 -38.78
C ALA A 241 -45.14 62.62 -37.33
N THR A 242 -45.78 63.53 -36.60
CA THR A 242 -45.48 63.75 -35.17
C THR A 242 -45.88 62.55 -34.30
N GLU A 243 -47.01 61.90 -34.57
CA GLU A 243 -47.44 60.69 -33.86
C GLU A 243 -46.51 59.50 -34.12
N LEU A 244 -46.11 59.29 -35.39
CA LEU A 244 -45.12 58.28 -35.77
C LEU A 244 -43.76 58.57 -35.12
N SER A 245 -43.31 59.83 -35.12
CA SER A 245 -42.06 60.23 -34.46
C SER A 245 -42.08 59.95 -32.96
N ALA A 246 -43.18 60.28 -32.28
CA ALA A 246 -43.37 59.98 -30.86
C ALA A 246 -43.41 58.47 -30.58
N SER A 247 -44.05 57.69 -31.44
CA SER A 247 -44.07 56.23 -31.36
C SER A 247 -42.67 55.63 -31.52
N VAL A 248 -41.90 56.09 -32.51
CA VAL A 248 -40.51 55.66 -32.73
C VAL A 248 -39.63 56.00 -31.53
N ALA A 249 -39.76 57.21 -30.96
CA ALA A 249 -39.02 57.62 -29.77
C ALA A 249 -39.39 56.76 -28.54
N ARG A 250 -40.66 56.40 -28.39
CA ARG A 250 -41.11 55.52 -27.31
C ARG A 250 -40.57 54.10 -27.49
N LEU A 251 -40.64 53.55 -28.69
CA LEU A 251 -40.15 52.20 -29.00
C LEU A 251 -38.63 52.10 -28.85
N SER A 252 -37.88 53.13 -29.26
CA SER A 252 -36.43 53.17 -29.09
C SER A 252 -36.03 53.21 -27.60
N SER A 253 -36.74 54.00 -26.79
CA SER A 253 -36.55 54.00 -25.33
C SER A 253 -36.85 52.64 -24.70
N GLN A 254 -37.94 51.98 -25.09
CA GLN A 254 -38.29 50.65 -24.58
C GLN A 254 -37.27 49.58 -24.97
N LEU A 255 -36.74 49.66 -26.19
CA LEU A 255 -35.69 48.77 -26.67
C LEU A 255 -34.41 48.94 -25.85
N GLU A 256 -34.03 50.18 -25.55
CA GLU A 256 -32.82 50.46 -24.76
C GLU A 256 -32.96 49.99 -23.31
N ASP A 257 -34.13 50.20 -22.69
CA ASP A 257 -34.43 49.67 -21.36
C ASP A 257 -34.38 48.14 -21.31
N LYS A 258 -34.93 47.47 -22.34
CA LYS A 258 -34.88 46.00 -22.43
C LYS A 258 -33.45 45.50 -22.65
N LYS A 259 -32.65 46.18 -23.49
CA LYS A 259 -31.22 45.86 -23.68
C LYS A 259 -30.44 45.99 -22.37
N LYS A 260 -30.67 47.07 -21.62
CA LYS A 260 -30.02 47.28 -20.33
C LYS A 260 -30.38 46.18 -19.32
N LYS A 261 -31.67 45.85 -19.18
CA LYS A 261 -32.13 44.75 -18.31
C LYS A 261 -31.54 43.40 -18.72
N TYR A 262 -31.46 43.13 -20.02
CA TYR A 262 -30.82 41.92 -20.53
C TYR A 262 -29.33 41.86 -20.17
N GLN A 263 -28.58 42.95 -20.35
CA GLN A 263 -27.16 43.01 -19.98
C GLN A 263 -26.93 42.85 -18.48
N GLU A 264 -27.77 43.46 -17.64
CA GLU A 264 -27.72 43.30 -16.18
C GLU A 264 -27.98 41.83 -15.79
N ARG A 265 -28.99 41.19 -16.41
CA ARG A 265 -29.29 39.78 -16.16
C ARG A 265 -28.20 38.83 -16.65
N LEU A 266 -27.56 39.15 -17.78
CA LEU A 266 -26.42 38.40 -18.30
C LEU A 266 -25.25 38.43 -17.31
N LYS A 267 -24.90 39.62 -16.79
CA LYS A 267 -23.85 39.78 -15.78
C LYS A 267 -24.17 39.02 -14.49
N GLU A 268 -25.43 39.08 -14.03
CA GLU A 268 -25.86 38.35 -12.83
C GLU A 268 -25.73 36.82 -13.01
N LEU A 269 -26.11 36.31 -14.19
CA LEU A 269 -25.97 34.89 -14.54
C LEU A 269 -24.51 34.47 -14.68
N GLU A 270 -23.65 35.31 -15.26
CA GLU A 270 -22.21 35.04 -15.35
C GLU A 270 -21.56 34.94 -13.96
N VAL A 271 -21.92 35.82 -13.02
CA VAL A 271 -21.44 35.76 -11.63
C VAL A 271 -21.88 34.44 -10.97
N LYS A 272 -23.18 34.10 -11.03
CA LYS A 272 -23.69 32.84 -10.48
C LYS A 272 -23.03 31.60 -11.11
N THR A 273 -22.77 31.65 -12.42
CA THR A 273 -22.08 30.57 -13.12
C THR A 273 -20.65 30.41 -12.63
N LYS A 274 -19.93 31.52 -12.40
CA LYS A 274 -18.57 31.48 -11.82
C LYS A 274 -18.59 30.93 -10.40
N GLU A 275 -19.54 31.36 -9.56
CA GLU A 275 -19.70 30.86 -8.18
C GLU A 275 -19.98 29.36 -8.16
N HIS A 276 -20.95 28.88 -8.94
CA HIS A 276 -21.26 27.46 -9.04
C HIS A 276 -20.09 26.64 -9.59
N LYS A 277 -19.33 27.16 -10.55
CA LYS A 277 -18.14 26.48 -11.08
C LYS A 277 -17.02 26.39 -10.03
N ALA A 278 -16.83 27.42 -9.22
CA ALA A 278 -15.87 27.40 -8.12
C ALA A 278 -16.28 26.40 -7.03
N GLU A 279 -17.56 26.36 -6.67
CA GLU A 279 -18.11 25.40 -5.71
C GLU A 279 -17.98 23.96 -6.20
N LEU A 280 -18.32 23.69 -7.47
CA LEU A 280 -18.15 22.38 -8.09
C LEU A 280 -16.68 21.93 -8.04
N GLY A 281 -15.74 22.82 -8.39
CA GLY A 281 -14.31 22.53 -8.32
C GLY A 281 -13.75 22.36 -6.90
N ARG A 282 -14.45 22.86 -5.87
CA ARG A 282 -14.14 22.57 -4.46
C ARG A 282 -14.62 21.15 -4.11
N LEU A 283 -15.86 20.83 -4.43
CA LEU A 283 -16.47 19.53 -4.16
C LEU A 283 -15.74 18.39 -4.89
N GLU A 284 -15.30 18.59 -6.13
CA GLU A 284 -14.50 17.60 -6.87
C GLU A 284 -13.16 17.32 -6.19
N ARG A 285 -12.50 18.34 -5.65
CA ARG A 285 -11.24 18.18 -4.89
C ARG A 285 -11.47 17.44 -3.60
N GLU A 286 -12.54 17.76 -2.88
CA GLU A 286 -12.93 17.09 -1.64
C GLU A 286 -13.27 15.62 -1.90
N GLN A 287 -14.08 15.33 -2.93
CA GLN A 287 -14.39 13.97 -3.35
C GLN A 287 -13.12 13.17 -3.70
N LYS A 288 -12.19 13.76 -4.46
CA LYS A 288 -10.93 13.10 -4.80
C LYS A 288 -10.08 12.82 -3.56
N SER A 289 -10.02 13.76 -2.62
CA SER A 289 -9.30 13.59 -1.35
C SER A 289 -9.91 12.46 -0.50
N VAL A 290 -11.25 12.40 -0.42
CA VAL A 290 -11.96 11.34 0.31
C VAL A 290 -11.74 9.98 -0.36
N ASN A 291 -11.81 9.90 -1.69
CA ASN A 291 -11.56 8.65 -2.41
C ASN A 291 -10.13 8.15 -2.22
N ASN A 292 -9.12 9.03 -2.35
CA ASN A 292 -7.74 8.67 -2.10
C ASN A 292 -7.53 8.18 -0.67
N ALA A 293 -8.10 8.88 0.31
CA ALA A 293 -8.02 8.44 1.70
C ALA A 293 -8.73 7.10 1.91
N TYR A 294 -9.87 6.86 1.28
CA TYR A 294 -10.57 5.57 1.35
C TYR A 294 -9.74 4.43 0.76
N GLU A 295 -9.08 4.64 -0.39
CA GLU A 295 -8.15 3.67 -0.97
C GLU A 295 -6.96 3.40 -0.04
N ASP A 296 -6.34 4.44 0.52
CA ASP A 296 -5.26 4.32 1.48
C ASP A 296 -5.69 3.56 2.75
N VAL A 297 -6.93 3.76 3.21
CA VAL A 297 -7.51 3.03 4.35
C VAL A 297 -7.70 1.56 4.01
N ASN A 298 -8.25 1.23 2.84
CA ASN A 298 -8.46 -0.16 2.46
C ASN A 298 -7.13 -0.90 2.29
N ASP A 299 -6.13 -0.30 1.66
CA ASP A 299 -4.78 -0.89 1.55
C ASP A 299 -4.13 -1.08 2.94
N ALA A 300 -4.33 -0.12 3.85
CA ALA A 300 -3.84 -0.25 5.22
C ALA A 300 -4.60 -1.33 6.00
N LEU A 301 -5.92 -1.42 5.86
CA LEU A 301 -6.77 -2.41 6.54
C LEU A 301 -6.45 -3.84 6.09
N GLU A 302 -6.17 -4.07 4.80
CA GLU A 302 -5.71 -5.38 4.32
C GLU A 302 -4.43 -5.85 5.02
N LYS A 303 -3.58 -4.90 5.45
CA LYS A 303 -2.29 -5.18 6.10
C LYS A 303 -2.39 -5.24 7.62
N VAL A 304 -3.54 -4.90 8.22
CA VAL A 304 -3.76 -4.97 9.67
C VAL A 304 -4.21 -6.40 10.04
N PRO A 305 -3.53 -7.06 11.00
CA PRO A 305 -3.95 -8.38 11.46
C PRO A 305 -5.38 -8.37 12.00
N THR A 306 -6.21 -9.33 11.58
CA THR A 306 -7.63 -9.48 11.95
C THR A 306 -7.87 -9.70 13.45
N THR A 307 -6.80 -9.93 14.23
CA THR A 307 -6.83 -10.10 15.68
C THR A 307 -6.91 -8.79 16.47
N HIS A 308 -6.72 -7.64 15.81
CA HIS A 308 -6.75 -6.34 16.49
C HIS A 308 -8.19 -5.80 16.62
N LYS A 309 -8.66 -5.62 17.86
CA LYS A 309 -9.99 -5.06 18.13
C LYS A 309 -10.03 -3.58 17.77
N SER A 310 -10.99 -3.21 16.92
CA SER A 310 -11.26 -1.80 16.60
C SER A 310 -11.62 -1.04 17.88
N THR A 311 -11.00 0.13 18.06
CA THR A 311 -11.31 1.03 19.17
C THR A 311 -12.29 2.08 18.68
N GLU A 312 -13.42 2.26 19.36
CA GLU A 312 -14.38 3.31 19.01
C GLU A 312 -13.73 4.69 19.14
N ILE A 313 -13.79 5.48 18.05
CA ILE A 313 -13.45 6.89 18.08
C ILE A 313 -14.68 7.62 18.66
N ARG A 314 -14.58 8.04 19.93
CA ARG A 314 -15.66 8.77 20.63
C ARG A 314 -15.69 10.26 20.34
N ASP A 315 -14.73 10.75 19.56
CA ASP A 315 -14.54 12.18 19.31
C ASP A 315 -15.37 12.62 18.09
N ASN A 316 -16.26 13.60 18.26
CA ASN A 316 -17.03 14.23 17.19
C ASN A 316 -16.13 15.21 16.37
N LEU A 317 -15.06 14.68 15.78
CA LEU A 317 -14.08 15.43 14.99
C LEU A 317 -14.63 15.69 13.58
N SER A 318 -14.28 16.85 13.02
CA SER A 318 -14.55 17.14 11.60
C SER A 318 -13.93 16.09 10.69
N LEU A 319 -14.54 15.84 9.52
CA LEU A 319 -14.06 14.87 8.52
C LEU A 319 -12.60 15.13 8.14
N GLU A 320 -12.23 16.40 7.95
CA GLU A 320 -10.87 16.79 7.58
C GLU A 320 -9.83 16.39 8.65
N LEU A 321 -10.17 16.57 9.93
CA LEU A 321 -9.30 16.20 11.04
C LEU A 321 -9.24 14.69 11.26
N LEU A 322 -10.33 13.97 10.97
CA LEU A 322 -10.35 12.50 10.94
C LEU A 322 -9.46 11.96 9.82
N LEU A 323 -9.54 12.54 8.63
CA LEU A 323 -8.69 12.19 7.49
C LEU A 323 -7.22 12.46 7.80
N GLU A 324 -6.87 13.62 8.37
CA GLU A 324 -5.49 13.93 8.74
C GLU A 324 -4.94 12.94 9.78
N ARG A 325 -5.73 12.64 10.83
CA ARG A 325 -5.36 11.67 11.87
C ARG A 325 -5.17 10.27 11.26
N LEU A 326 -6.04 9.89 10.34
CA LEU A 326 -6.00 8.62 9.66
C LEU A 326 -4.78 8.50 8.76
N THR A 327 -4.49 9.49 7.91
CA THR A 327 -3.27 9.54 7.09
C THR A 327 -2.01 9.48 7.96
N ARG A 328 -1.98 10.21 9.08
CA ARG A 328 -0.86 10.18 10.04
C ARG A 328 -0.66 8.79 10.64
N ASN A 329 -1.74 8.11 11.03
CA ASN A 329 -1.68 6.77 11.57
C ASN A 329 -1.25 5.73 10.53
N ILE A 330 -1.75 5.82 9.30
CA ILE A 330 -1.35 4.96 8.18
C ILE A 330 0.16 5.12 7.92
N ASN A 331 0.65 6.36 7.86
CA ASN A 331 2.08 6.62 7.68
C ASN A 331 2.90 6.07 8.85
N ARG A 332 2.42 6.21 10.08
CA ARG A 332 3.07 5.62 11.26
C ARG A 332 3.14 4.09 11.17
N ILE A 333 2.06 3.43 10.75
CA ILE A 333 2.03 1.98 10.52
C ILE A 333 3.07 1.59 9.46
N LYS A 334 3.09 2.27 8.30
CA LYS A 334 4.07 2.03 7.22
C LYS A 334 5.51 2.16 7.72
N VAL A 335 5.81 3.17 8.54
CA VAL A 335 7.16 3.36 9.12
C VAL A 335 7.51 2.25 10.11
N LEU A 336 6.57 1.87 10.98
CA LEU A 336 6.80 0.83 11.98
C LEU A 336 7.01 -0.55 11.33
N ARG A 337 6.23 -0.90 10.31
CA ARG A 337 6.38 -2.15 9.55
C ARG A 337 7.77 -2.25 8.91
N ARG A 338 8.23 -1.19 8.23
CA ARG A 338 9.59 -1.14 7.68
C ARG A 338 10.66 -1.27 8.75
N SER A 339 10.50 -0.56 9.88
CA SER A 339 11.46 -0.64 10.98
C SER A 339 11.56 -2.06 11.57
N ILE A 340 10.45 -2.80 11.61
CA ILE A 340 10.43 -4.21 12.03
C ILE A 340 11.17 -5.08 11.01
N ALA A 341 10.82 -4.95 9.72
CA ALA A 341 11.46 -5.71 8.65
C ALA A 341 12.97 -5.48 8.61
N ASP A 342 13.41 -4.22 8.75
CA ASP A 342 14.83 -3.84 8.81
C ASP A 342 15.53 -4.46 10.04
N ALA A 343 14.86 -4.52 11.19
CA ALA A 343 15.42 -5.14 12.39
C ALA A 343 15.63 -6.65 12.22
N VAL A 344 14.65 -7.36 11.64
CA VAL A 344 14.77 -8.80 11.33
C VAL A 344 15.88 -9.04 10.31
N LYS A 345 15.92 -8.23 9.23
CA LYS A 345 16.99 -8.30 8.23
C LYS A 345 18.36 -8.12 8.87
N LYS A 346 18.51 -7.15 9.78
CA LYS A 346 19.75 -6.91 10.51
C LYS A 346 20.16 -8.08 11.38
N VAL A 347 19.20 -8.80 12.00
CA VAL A 347 19.50 -10.06 12.71
C VAL A 347 20.10 -11.08 11.74
N GLY A 348 19.49 -11.28 10.57
CA GLY A 348 20.03 -12.15 9.53
C GLY A 348 21.43 -11.75 9.06
N GLU A 349 21.68 -10.45 8.86
CA GLU A 349 23.01 -9.93 8.50
C GLU A 349 24.07 -10.20 9.58
N VAL A 350 23.72 -9.97 10.86
CA VAL A 350 24.60 -10.26 12.00
C VAL A 350 24.91 -11.75 12.07
N LEU A 351 23.91 -12.61 11.93
CA LEU A 351 24.11 -14.06 11.97
C LEU A 351 24.97 -14.56 10.80
N THR A 352 24.75 -14.02 9.60
CA THR A 352 25.58 -14.30 8.42
C THR A 352 27.04 -13.90 8.65
N SER A 353 27.28 -12.78 9.32
CA SER A 353 28.65 -12.32 9.64
C SER A 353 29.41 -13.24 10.61
N ILE A 354 28.69 -14.00 11.44
CA ILE A 354 29.28 -14.97 12.39
C ILE A 354 29.73 -16.26 11.68
N GLY A 355 29.17 -16.56 10.51
CA GLY A 355 29.62 -17.60 9.59
C GLY A 355 28.97 -18.98 9.79
N SER A 356 29.03 -19.80 8.73
CA SER A 356 28.29 -21.06 8.56
C SER A 356 28.62 -22.20 9.53
N LYS A 357 29.69 -22.06 10.32
CA LYS A 357 30.08 -23.06 11.33
C LYS A 357 29.33 -22.88 12.66
N ASN A 358 28.62 -21.77 12.84
CA ASN A 358 27.91 -21.48 14.09
C ASN A 358 26.54 -22.18 14.12
N LYS A 359 26.25 -22.92 15.19
CA LYS A 359 24.96 -23.62 15.37
C LYS A 359 23.75 -22.67 15.37
N VAL A 360 23.92 -21.45 15.88
CA VAL A 360 22.85 -20.42 15.91
C VAL A 360 22.53 -19.97 14.47
N TYR A 361 23.54 -19.80 13.63
CA TYR A 361 23.34 -19.47 12.21
C TYR A 361 22.62 -20.59 11.47
N VAL A 362 23.04 -21.85 11.66
CA VAL A 362 22.39 -23.01 11.02
C VAL A 362 20.92 -23.15 11.44
N LEU A 363 20.60 -22.92 12.71
CA LEU A 363 19.20 -22.90 13.15
C LEU A 363 18.40 -21.76 12.53
N TRP A 364 18.98 -20.56 12.42
CA TRP A 364 18.35 -19.44 11.74
C TRP A 364 18.08 -19.74 10.26
N GLU A 365 19.07 -20.31 9.55
CA GLU A 365 18.94 -20.69 8.14
C GLU A 365 17.82 -21.75 7.95
N ASN A 366 17.72 -22.71 8.86
CA ASN A 366 16.62 -23.70 8.84
C ASN A 366 15.25 -23.04 9.11
N MET A 367 15.17 -22.11 10.07
CA MET A 367 13.93 -21.36 10.35
C MET A 367 13.52 -20.48 9.16
N GLU A 368 14.49 -19.83 8.51
CA GLU A 368 14.25 -19.01 7.32
C GLU A 368 13.82 -19.86 6.10
N GLN A 369 14.41 -21.04 5.91
CA GLN A 369 13.97 -22.01 4.91
C GLN A 369 12.56 -22.53 5.19
N ASP A 370 12.25 -22.86 6.45
CA ASP A 370 10.91 -23.30 6.85
C ASP A 370 9.87 -22.21 6.60
N ARG A 371 10.18 -20.95 6.95
CA ARG A 371 9.34 -19.79 6.60
C ARG A 371 9.17 -19.65 5.10
N SER A 372 10.25 -19.79 4.31
CA SER A 372 10.18 -19.70 2.85
C SER A 372 9.27 -20.77 2.22
N LEU A 373 9.06 -21.91 2.88
CA LEU A 373 8.19 -22.98 2.39
C LEU A 373 6.71 -22.77 2.77
N HIS A 374 6.45 -22.16 3.92
CA HIS A 374 5.10 -22.02 4.49
C HIS A 374 4.50 -20.61 4.34
N SER A 375 5.32 -19.60 4.08
CA SER A 375 4.90 -18.21 3.90
C SER A 375 4.01 -18.06 2.66
N ILE A 376 2.92 -17.32 2.83
CA ILE A 376 2.08 -16.86 1.72
C ILE A 376 2.71 -15.69 0.95
N HIS A 377 3.66 -14.99 1.59
CA HIS A 377 4.36 -13.84 1.04
C HIS A 377 5.64 -14.27 0.31
N ALA A 378 5.96 -13.59 -0.79
CA ALA A 378 7.17 -13.87 -1.55
C ALA A 378 8.44 -13.61 -0.72
N ASN A 379 9.47 -14.41 -0.96
CA ASN A 379 10.74 -14.32 -0.24
C ASN A 379 11.35 -12.91 -0.33
N TYR A 380 11.94 -12.45 0.78
CA TYR A 380 12.60 -11.15 0.90
C TYR A 380 11.69 -9.93 0.70
N THR A 381 10.38 -10.08 0.86
CA THR A 381 9.43 -8.96 0.94
C THR A 381 9.31 -8.41 2.36
N GLU A 382 8.77 -7.20 2.52
CA GLU A 382 8.54 -6.56 3.84
C GLU A 382 7.69 -7.47 4.74
N ASP A 383 6.62 -8.05 4.19
CA ASP A 383 5.71 -8.94 4.93
C ASP A 383 6.39 -10.25 5.36
N PHE A 384 7.23 -10.82 4.50
CA PHE A 384 8.06 -11.99 4.82
C PHE A 384 9.00 -11.73 6.01
N PHE A 385 9.65 -10.56 6.05
CA PHE A 385 10.50 -10.19 7.19
C PHE A 385 9.71 -9.91 8.47
N ILE A 386 8.47 -9.42 8.37
CA ILE A 386 7.61 -9.20 9.54
C ILE A 386 7.21 -10.52 10.19
N GLU A 387 6.88 -11.55 9.40
CA GLU A 387 6.69 -12.92 9.90
C GLU A 387 7.95 -13.46 10.60
N GLY A 388 9.12 -12.95 10.20
CA GLY A 388 10.43 -13.14 10.83
C GLY A 388 10.53 -12.79 12.31
N ILE A 389 9.60 -12.00 12.86
CA ILE A 389 9.63 -11.66 14.29
C ILE A 389 9.53 -12.89 15.18
N ASP A 390 8.67 -13.85 14.83
CA ASP A 390 8.45 -15.04 15.67
C ASP A 390 9.70 -15.93 15.70
N ASP A 391 10.44 -15.98 14.60
CA ASP A 391 11.72 -16.68 14.55
C ASP A 391 12.78 -15.96 15.37
N VAL A 392 12.86 -14.63 15.29
CA VAL A 392 13.77 -13.85 16.13
C VAL A 392 13.43 -14.05 17.61
N ARG A 393 12.15 -14.05 17.97
CA ARG A 393 11.69 -14.35 19.33
C ARG A 393 12.14 -15.73 19.77
N ARG A 394 11.84 -16.76 18.97
CA ARG A 394 12.22 -18.15 19.26
C ARG A 394 13.74 -18.30 19.36
N LEU A 395 14.49 -17.61 18.50
CA LEU A 395 15.94 -17.62 18.52
C LEU A 395 16.50 -17.06 19.83
N LEU A 396 15.96 -15.92 20.30
CA LEU A 396 16.43 -15.24 21.50
C LEU A 396 15.96 -15.91 22.80
N GLU A 397 14.70 -16.33 22.86
CA GLU A 397 14.07 -16.86 24.08
C GLU A 397 14.37 -18.35 24.30
N VAL A 398 14.60 -19.12 23.23
CA VAL A 398 14.75 -20.58 23.31
C VAL A 398 16.07 -21.06 22.71
N ALA A 399 16.31 -20.82 21.42
CA ALA A 399 17.40 -21.48 20.71
C ALA A 399 18.81 -21.10 21.20
N ILE A 400 19.05 -19.81 21.46
CA ILE A 400 20.34 -19.33 21.98
C ILE A 400 20.59 -19.85 23.41
N PRO A 401 19.63 -19.74 24.36
CA PRO A 401 19.75 -20.37 25.66
C PRO A 401 20.03 -21.88 25.61
N ASP A 402 19.29 -22.64 24.80
CA ASP A 402 19.47 -24.09 24.67
C ASP A 402 20.85 -24.44 24.09
N ILE A 403 21.28 -23.77 23.02
CA ILE A 403 22.62 -23.95 22.45
C ILE A 403 23.68 -23.65 23.50
N ARG A 404 23.49 -22.59 24.29
CA ARG A 404 24.43 -22.23 25.35
C ARG A 404 24.49 -23.32 26.41
N GLU A 405 23.36 -23.81 26.90
CA GLU A 405 23.31 -24.86 27.92
C GLU A 405 23.93 -26.17 27.42
N VAL A 406 23.53 -26.64 26.22
CA VAL A 406 24.10 -27.85 25.61
C VAL A 406 25.60 -27.71 25.36
N THR A 407 26.05 -26.54 24.91
CA THR A 407 27.49 -26.27 24.72
C THR A 407 28.24 -26.28 26.05
N LEU A 408 27.68 -25.67 27.10
CA LEU A 408 28.27 -25.67 28.43
C LEU A 408 28.34 -27.07 29.02
N GLU A 409 27.31 -27.89 28.86
CA GLU A 409 27.28 -29.26 29.37
C GLU A 409 28.23 -30.19 28.59
N SER A 410 28.31 -30.00 27.28
CA SER A 410 29.32 -30.67 26.45
C SER A 410 30.73 -30.28 26.88
N LEU A 411 30.97 -29.00 27.15
CA LEU A 411 32.25 -28.52 27.67
C LEU A 411 32.56 -29.13 29.04
N LYS A 412 31.56 -29.20 29.95
CA LYS A 412 31.64 -29.87 31.25
C LYS A 412 32.09 -31.32 31.11
N THR A 413 31.42 -32.06 30.24
CA THR A 413 31.71 -33.48 29.97
C THR A 413 33.12 -33.67 29.40
N VAL A 414 33.51 -32.86 28.42
CA VAL A 414 34.83 -32.98 27.77
C VAL A 414 35.95 -32.57 28.72
N GLY A 415 35.81 -31.45 29.41
CA GLY A 415 36.83 -30.99 30.36
C GLY A 415 36.99 -31.93 31.54
N GLU A 416 35.91 -32.54 32.06
CA GLU A 416 36.02 -33.57 33.09
C GLU A 416 36.78 -34.81 32.60
N ARG A 417 36.62 -35.20 31.32
CA ARG A 417 37.44 -36.27 30.71
C ARG A 417 38.91 -35.90 30.66
N TYR A 418 39.25 -34.66 30.29
CA TYR A 418 40.63 -34.17 30.24
C TYR A 418 41.27 -34.15 31.63
N VAL A 419 40.54 -33.68 32.64
CA VAL A 419 41.02 -33.65 34.03
C VAL A 419 41.15 -35.06 34.61
N ARG A 420 40.21 -35.97 34.33
CA ARG A 420 40.36 -37.39 34.68
C ARG A 420 41.57 -38.02 34.01
N PHE A 421 41.80 -37.73 32.73
CA PHE A 421 42.97 -38.22 32.01
C PHE A 421 44.27 -37.71 32.66
N TYR A 422 44.34 -36.43 33.00
CA TYR A 422 45.45 -35.85 33.76
C TYR A 422 45.65 -36.54 35.12
N HIS A 423 44.60 -36.75 35.91
CA HIS A 423 44.71 -37.45 37.19
C HIS A 423 45.12 -38.92 37.06
N SER A 424 44.68 -39.61 36.02
CA SER A 424 45.12 -40.98 35.72
C SER A 424 46.61 -41.02 35.39
N LEU A 425 47.10 -40.06 34.59
CA LEU A 425 48.53 -39.91 34.30
C LEU A 425 49.33 -39.51 35.54
N ASP A 426 48.82 -38.62 36.39
CA ASP A 426 49.47 -38.25 37.67
C ASP A 426 49.54 -39.46 38.62
N THR A 427 48.48 -40.25 38.69
CA THR A 427 48.44 -41.47 39.49
C THR A 427 49.41 -42.52 38.96
N LEU A 428 49.48 -42.70 37.63
CA LEU A 428 50.47 -43.54 36.98
C LEU A 428 51.88 -43.05 37.32
N ASN A 429 52.18 -41.76 37.14
CA ASN A 429 53.48 -41.18 37.47
C ASN A 429 53.87 -41.40 38.93
N ARG A 430 52.94 -41.21 39.87
CA ARG A 430 53.19 -41.46 41.31
C ARG A 430 53.43 -42.95 41.59
N LYS A 431 52.64 -43.84 40.98
CA LYS A 431 52.83 -45.30 41.12
C LYS A 431 54.15 -45.75 40.51
N VAL A 432 54.50 -45.26 39.33
CA VAL A 432 55.79 -45.48 38.68
C VAL A 432 56.93 -45.01 39.58
N ARG A 433 56.87 -43.80 40.14
CA ARG A 433 57.88 -43.31 41.08
C ARG A 433 57.94 -44.15 42.36
N SER A 434 56.81 -44.61 42.89
CA SER A 434 56.77 -45.48 44.05
C SER A 434 57.37 -46.85 43.76
N ILE A 435 57.02 -47.48 42.63
CA ILE A 435 57.56 -48.77 42.20
C ILE A 435 59.05 -48.61 41.89
N SER A 436 59.47 -47.54 41.21
CA SER A 436 60.88 -47.21 40.96
C SER A 436 61.66 -47.06 42.27
N SER A 437 61.09 -46.39 43.28
CA SER A 437 61.71 -46.26 44.60
C SER A 437 61.81 -47.59 45.34
N THR A 438 60.76 -48.42 45.31
CA THR A 438 60.77 -49.76 45.94
C THR A 438 61.72 -50.71 45.21
N LEU A 439 61.71 -50.71 43.87
CA LEU A 439 62.61 -51.47 43.02
C LEU A 439 64.06 -51.04 43.24
N GLY A 440 64.33 -49.74 43.32
CA GLY A 440 65.64 -49.18 43.67
C GLY A 440 66.09 -49.58 45.07
N GLU A 441 65.23 -49.55 46.08
CA GLU A 441 65.57 -49.98 47.45
C GLU A 441 65.82 -51.48 47.55
N GLU A 442 64.97 -52.33 46.95
CA GLU A 442 65.09 -53.79 47.00
C GLU A 442 66.27 -54.32 46.18
N ILE A 443 66.57 -53.71 45.03
CA ILE A 443 67.73 -54.10 44.21
C ILE A 443 69.04 -53.63 44.86
N ASN A 444 69.08 -52.41 45.44
CA ASN A 444 70.29 -51.92 46.12
C ASN A 444 70.59 -52.63 47.44
N THR A 445 69.59 -53.21 48.14
CA THR A 445 69.82 -53.88 49.43
C THR A 445 70.43 -55.28 49.32
N THR A 446 70.47 -55.92 48.14
CA THR A 446 70.93 -57.32 48.03
C THR A 446 71.74 -57.61 46.76
N ASN A 447 72.89 -56.94 46.56
CA ASN A 447 73.85 -57.31 45.53
C ASN A 447 74.75 -58.48 46.00
N HIS A 448 74.66 -59.64 45.33
CA HIS A 448 75.47 -60.85 45.62
C HIS A 448 76.55 -61.13 44.55
N PHE A 449 76.90 -60.16 43.70
CA PHE A 449 77.93 -60.32 42.67
C PHE A 449 79.01 -59.24 42.79
N GLU A 450 80.28 -59.66 42.90
CA GLU A 450 81.45 -58.78 43.14
C GLU A 450 81.87 -57.97 41.88
N ALA A 451 81.47 -58.42 40.68
CA ALA A 451 81.83 -57.82 39.40
C ALA A 451 80.86 -56.73 38.91
N LEU A 452 79.65 -56.67 39.48
CA LEU A 452 78.61 -55.70 39.14
C LEU A 452 78.22 -54.96 40.42
N SER A 453 78.70 -53.73 40.56
CA SER A 453 78.39 -52.88 41.73
C SER A 453 77.40 -51.79 41.33
N ASP A 454 76.54 -51.38 42.27
CA ASP A 454 75.58 -50.28 42.12
C ASP A 454 74.65 -50.42 40.90
N ILE A 455 73.96 -51.57 40.78
CA ILE A 455 72.85 -51.72 39.81
C ILE A 455 71.64 -50.93 40.36
N ASN A 456 71.31 -49.82 39.71
CA ASN A 456 70.14 -49.02 40.01
C ASN A 456 69.19 -49.09 38.81
N VAL A 457 68.07 -49.78 39.00
CA VAL A 457 67.00 -49.90 38.02
C VAL A 457 65.94 -48.87 38.37
N GLU A 458 65.80 -47.86 37.53
CA GLU A 458 64.76 -46.85 37.68
C GLU A 458 63.72 -47.01 36.59
N LEU A 459 62.46 -47.08 37.01
CA LEU A 459 61.34 -47.06 36.10
C LEU A 459 61.00 -45.58 35.84
N VAL A 460 61.26 -45.12 34.61
CA VAL A 460 61.13 -43.72 34.20
C VAL A 460 59.83 -43.56 33.43
N SER A 461 58.98 -42.65 33.87
CA SER A 461 57.78 -42.31 33.12
C SER A 461 58.13 -41.40 31.95
N LYS A 462 57.76 -41.78 30.73
CA LYS A 462 57.90 -40.93 29.53
C LYS A 462 56.94 -39.75 29.52
N VAL A 463 56.03 -39.67 30.49
CA VAL A 463 55.01 -38.62 30.60
C VAL A 463 55.61 -37.21 30.69
N ASP A 464 56.79 -37.05 31.33
CA ASP A 464 57.47 -35.76 31.47
C ASP A 464 58.18 -35.30 30.17
N GLU A 465 58.39 -36.19 29.19
CA GLU A 465 58.98 -35.86 27.86
C GLU A 465 57.93 -35.36 26.86
N PHE A 466 56.64 -35.58 27.13
CA PHE A 466 55.56 -35.10 26.29
C PHE A 466 55.15 -33.68 26.71
N ASP A 467 55.27 -32.72 25.80
CA ASP A 467 54.82 -31.30 25.98
C ASP A 467 53.35 -31.17 26.44
N ILE A 468 52.54 -32.22 26.29
CA ILE A 468 51.15 -32.29 26.72
C ILE A 468 51.00 -32.15 28.24
N TRP A 469 51.96 -32.61 29.04
CA TRP A 469 51.81 -32.65 30.50
C TRP A 469 51.62 -31.25 31.10
N LYS A 470 52.42 -30.29 30.62
CA LYS A 470 52.33 -28.88 31.01
C LYS A 470 50.96 -28.29 30.64
N ASP A 471 50.46 -28.61 29.45
CA ASP A 471 49.18 -28.10 28.94
C ASP A 471 47.97 -28.73 29.66
N LEU A 472 48.04 -30.01 30.04
CA LEU A 472 46.99 -30.69 30.81
C LEU A 472 46.92 -30.16 32.24
N LYS A 473 48.07 -29.93 32.87
CA LYS A 473 48.14 -29.34 34.20
C LYS A 473 47.56 -27.92 34.21
N ALA A 474 47.99 -27.08 33.25
CA ALA A 474 47.46 -25.73 33.09
C ALA A 474 45.94 -25.73 32.85
N PHE A 475 45.43 -26.65 32.03
CA PHE A 475 43.99 -26.82 31.84
C PHE A 475 43.28 -27.23 33.13
N SER A 476 43.82 -28.17 33.91
CA SER A 476 43.21 -28.61 35.18
C SER A 476 43.07 -27.47 36.20
N GLU A 477 44.04 -26.56 36.27
CA GLU A 477 44.01 -25.42 37.20
C GLU A 477 42.94 -24.40 36.79
N VAL A 478 42.84 -24.11 35.49
CA VAL A 478 41.84 -23.17 34.96
C VAL A 478 40.44 -23.79 34.95
N TRP A 479 40.34 -25.11 34.79
CA TRP A 479 39.11 -25.88 34.93
C TRP A 479 38.54 -25.81 36.35
N SER A 480 39.36 -26.12 37.36
CA SER A 480 38.92 -26.11 38.76
C SER A 480 38.44 -24.72 39.17
N LYS A 481 39.16 -23.65 38.78
CA LYS A 481 38.73 -22.26 39.00
C LYS A 481 37.40 -21.92 38.34
N TRP A 482 37.15 -22.42 37.14
CA TRP A 482 35.88 -22.20 36.43
C TRP A 482 34.73 -23.00 37.05
N MET A 483 34.97 -24.24 37.49
CA MET A 483 33.98 -25.07 38.19
C MET A 483 33.61 -24.55 39.58
N GLU A 484 34.54 -23.88 40.26
CA GLU A 484 34.30 -23.18 41.53
C GLU A 484 33.53 -21.87 41.34
N SER A 485 33.57 -21.30 40.14
CA SER A 485 32.76 -20.15 39.74
C SER A 485 31.32 -20.58 39.43
N ASP A 486 30.35 -19.65 39.49
CA ASP A 486 28.93 -19.95 39.28
C ASP A 486 28.68 -20.77 38.00
N ARG A 487 27.91 -21.87 38.13
CA ARG A 487 27.81 -23.00 37.18
C ARG A 487 27.27 -22.66 35.79
N ASN A 488 26.78 -21.42 35.62
CA ASN A 488 26.19 -20.91 34.39
C ASN A 488 27.01 -19.80 33.71
N VAL A 489 28.20 -19.47 34.22
CA VAL A 489 29.06 -18.43 33.64
C VAL A 489 29.85 -18.98 32.46
N LEU A 490 29.89 -18.23 31.36
CA LEU A 490 30.69 -18.59 30.18
C LEU A 490 32.20 -18.60 30.53
N PRO A 491 32.98 -19.55 30.01
CA PRO A 491 34.42 -19.61 30.26
C PRO A 491 35.13 -18.34 29.75
N SER A 492 36.22 -17.96 30.42
CA SER A 492 37.03 -16.82 30.01
C SER A 492 37.75 -17.09 28.68
N LYS A 493 38.21 -16.03 28.00
CA LYS A 493 39.03 -16.18 26.79
C LYS A 493 40.31 -16.97 27.04
N GLU A 494 40.90 -16.79 28.22
CA GLU A 494 42.09 -17.52 28.67
C GLU A 494 41.80 -19.03 28.77
N PHE A 495 40.66 -19.41 29.38
CA PHE A 495 40.21 -20.80 29.42
C PHE A 495 40.13 -21.41 28.02
N VAL A 496 39.52 -20.69 27.07
CA VAL A 496 39.33 -21.20 25.69
C VAL A 496 40.68 -21.37 24.98
N THR A 497 41.62 -20.44 25.17
CA THR A 497 42.98 -20.55 24.61
C THR A 497 43.72 -21.76 25.17
N ILE A 498 43.69 -21.96 26.49
CA ILE A 498 44.35 -23.10 27.13
C ILE A 498 43.71 -24.41 26.69
N PHE A 499 42.38 -24.50 26.71
CA PHE A 499 41.65 -25.69 26.25
C PHE A 499 41.98 -26.04 24.80
N ARG A 500 42.11 -25.03 23.93
CA ARG A 500 42.53 -25.23 22.54
C ARG A 500 43.97 -25.73 22.45
N SER A 501 44.91 -25.11 23.19
CA SER A 501 46.30 -25.56 23.27
C SER A 501 46.39 -27.01 23.70
N THR A 502 45.72 -27.37 24.80
CA THR A 502 45.68 -28.75 25.31
C THR A 502 45.07 -29.72 24.29
N THR A 503 44.01 -29.33 23.58
CA THR A 503 43.38 -30.15 22.53
C THR A 503 44.30 -30.36 21.34
N ASP A 504 45.02 -29.31 20.93
CA ASP A 504 45.97 -29.37 19.81
C ASP A 504 47.19 -30.22 20.18
N SER A 505 47.72 -30.07 21.40
CA SER A 505 48.81 -30.89 21.96
C SER A 505 48.43 -32.36 22.08
N LEU A 506 47.22 -32.67 22.54
CA LEU A 506 46.69 -34.04 22.56
C LEU A 506 46.51 -34.62 21.16
N ARG A 507 46.17 -33.80 20.17
CA ARG A 507 46.03 -34.26 18.77
C ARG A 507 47.39 -34.54 18.13
N SER A 508 48.42 -33.74 18.45
CA SER A 508 49.77 -33.95 17.92
C SER A 508 50.47 -35.16 18.53
N CYS A 509 50.05 -35.58 19.71
CA CYS A 509 50.64 -36.73 20.37
C CYS A 509 49.91 -38.01 19.98
N GLN A 510 50.59 -38.86 19.23
CA GLN A 510 50.17 -40.23 18.94
C GLN A 510 50.34 -41.11 20.19
N ILE A 511 49.64 -40.81 21.27
CA ILE A 511 49.56 -41.72 22.41
C ILE A 511 48.67 -42.88 21.98
N SER A 512 49.28 -44.00 21.62
CA SER A 512 48.63 -45.30 21.51
C SER A 512 47.90 -45.59 22.83
N ASN A 513 46.72 -46.20 22.79
CA ASN A 513 45.89 -46.49 23.98
C ASN A 513 46.55 -47.44 25.01
N ASP A 514 47.82 -47.81 24.82
CA ASP A 514 48.53 -48.78 25.64
C ASP A 514 49.45 -48.09 26.64
N ILE A 515 49.14 -48.29 27.92
CA ILE A 515 49.88 -47.83 29.11
C ILE A 515 51.36 -48.25 29.06
N GLU A 516 51.65 -49.38 28.40
CA GLU A 516 52.99 -49.92 28.19
C GLU A 516 53.91 -48.96 27.40
N SER A 517 53.35 -48.08 26.57
CA SER A 517 54.12 -47.09 25.80
C SER A 517 54.54 -45.85 26.61
N LEU A 518 53.98 -45.65 27.81
CA LEU A 518 54.19 -44.46 28.65
C LEU A 518 55.27 -44.67 29.73
N VAL A 519 55.79 -45.88 29.84
CA VAL A 519 56.73 -46.31 30.87
C VAL A 519 57.98 -46.85 30.19
N ASP A 520 59.15 -46.39 30.63
CA ASP A 520 60.44 -46.93 30.20
C ASP A 520 61.24 -47.42 31.42
N ILE A 521 62.20 -48.31 31.19
CA ILE A 521 63.09 -48.82 32.23
C ILE A 521 64.49 -48.34 31.91
N ASP A 522 65.05 -47.50 32.78
CA ASP A 522 66.44 -47.02 32.68
C ASP A 522 67.28 -47.81 33.68
N ILE A 523 68.23 -48.62 33.17
CA ILE A 523 69.11 -49.43 34.01
C ILE A 523 70.48 -48.77 34.03
N SER A 524 70.86 -48.23 35.18
CA SER A 524 72.21 -47.73 35.41
C SER A 524 73.01 -48.73 36.24
N MET A 525 74.24 -49.03 35.84
CA MET A 525 75.14 -49.94 36.57
C MET A 525 76.59 -49.46 36.51
N ARG A 526 77.43 -49.86 37.46
CA ARG A 526 78.89 -49.66 37.37
C ARG A 526 79.60 -50.96 37.00
N GLU A 527 80.16 -51.00 35.80
CA GLU A 527 81.03 -52.09 35.35
C GLU A 527 82.49 -51.69 35.60
N ASN A 528 83.18 -52.37 36.52
CA ASN A 528 84.60 -52.12 36.83
C ASN A 528 84.92 -50.63 37.10
N GLY A 529 84.00 -49.92 37.77
CA GLY A 529 84.14 -48.49 38.12
C GLY A 529 83.65 -47.49 37.06
N ARG A 530 83.22 -47.92 35.86
CA ARG A 530 82.61 -47.05 34.83
C ARG A 530 81.09 -47.11 34.89
N PRO A 531 80.37 -45.98 34.94
CA PRO A 531 78.92 -45.96 34.85
C PRO A 531 78.47 -46.29 33.42
N VAL A 532 77.54 -47.25 33.30
CA VAL A 532 76.90 -47.67 32.06
C VAL A 532 75.40 -47.53 32.25
N ASN A 533 74.73 -46.94 31.26
CA ASN A 533 73.28 -46.74 31.27
C ASN A 533 72.66 -47.46 30.08
N ILE A 534 71.63 -48.26 30.31
CA ILE A 534 70.99 -49.13 29.32
C ILE A 534 69.53 -48.68 29.18
N ARG A 535 69.19 -48.09 28.03
CA ARG A 535 67.84 -47.58 27.71
C ARG A 535 67.17 -48.30 26.55
N ASN A 536 67.96 -48.96 25.69
CA ASN A 536 67.44 -49.66 24.52
C ASN A 536 68.25 -50.94 24.21
N ASP A 537 67.71 -51.80 23.35
CA ASP A 537 68.36 -53.05 22.91
C ASP A 537 69.74 -52.85 22.24
N ALA A 538 70.04 -51.64 21.74
CA ALA A 538 71.35 -51.32 21.17
C ALA A 538 72.39 -51.05 22.25
N ASP A 539 72.00 -50.38 23.35
CA ASP A 539 72.84 -50.17 24.54
C ASP A 539 73.17 -51.52 25.20
N LEU A 540 72.21 -52.45 25.20
CA LEU A 540 72.34 -53.80 25.76
C LEU A 540 73.32 -54.69 24.96
N LYS A 541 73.47 -54.43 23.65
CA LYS A 541 74.44 -55.09 22.75
C LYS A 541 75.84 -54.48 22.77
N GLY A 542 76.00 -53.26 23.29
CA GLY A 542 77.30 -52.57 23.41
C GLY A 542 78.15 -53.03 24.59
N LEU A 543 77.62 -53.90 25.45
CA LEU A 543 78.30 -54.47 26.61
C LEU A 543 79.37 -55.48 26.19
N SER A 544 80.57 -55.38 26.77
CA SER A 544 81.80 -56.06 26.32
C SER A 544 81.83 -57.59 26.55
N SER A 545 80.76 -58.22 27.02
CA SER A 545 80.71 -59.67 27.25
C SER A 545 79.28 -60.23 27.16
N GLU A 546 79.08 -61.22 26.28
CA GLU A 546 77.79 -61.94 26.12
C GLU A 546 77.29 -62.54 27.46
N GLY A 547 78.20 -62.89 28.37
CA GLY A 547 77.85 -63.44 29.69
C GLY A 547 77.31 -62.41 30.68
N ILE A 548 77.80 -61.17 30.65
CA ILE A 548 77.41 -60.10 31.60
C ILE A 548 76.07 -59.48 31.22
N SER A 549 75.85 -59.26 29.92
CA SER A 549 74.56 -58.80 29.39
C SER A 549 73.43 -59.79 29.73
N THR A 550 73.69 -61.09 29.56
CA THR A 550 72.75 -62.16 29.95
C THR A 550 72.51 -62.20 31.47
N LEU A 551 73.56 -61.98 32.28
CA LEU A 551 73.44 -61.92 33.74
C LEU A 551 72.59 -60.74 34.21
N ALA A 552 72.76 -59.56 33.59
CA ALA A 552 71.97 -58.37 33.90
C ALA A 552 70.47 -58.59 33.60
N VAL A 553 70.14 -59.18 32.45
CA VAL A 553 68.76 -59.53 32.08
C VAL A 553 68.18 -60.56 33.05
N ILE A 554 68.94 -61.61 33.41
CA ILE A 554 68.49 -62.65 34.35
C ILE A 554 68.22 -62.08 35.75
N VAL A 555 69.08 -61.18 36.26
CA VAL A 555 68.88 -60.55 37.57
C VAL A 555 67.61 -59.69 37.59
N VAL A 556 67.37 -58.93 36.52
CA VAL A 556 66.15 -58.12 36.38
C VAL A 556 64.91 -59.02 36.26
N PHE A 557 64.94 -60.06 35.43
CA PHE A 557 63.79 -60.97 35.22
C PHE A 557 63.44 -61.84 36.43
N LEU A 558 64.43 -62.45 37.10
CA LEU A 558 64.20 -63.27 38.30
C LEU A 558 63.57 -62.45 39.44
N ARG A 559 63.84 -61.14 39.47
CA ARG A 559 63.27 -60.24 40.47
C ARG A 559 61.94 -59.64 40.06
N TYR A 560 61.73 -59.42 38.76
CA TYR A 560 60.41 -59.08 38.23
C TYR A 560 59.35 -60.15 38.56
N ASP A 561 59.72 -61.43 38.47
CA ASP A 561 58.86 -62.56 38.88
C ASP A 561 58.54 -62.60 40.39
N SER A 562 59.39 -62.00 41.25
CA SER A 562 59.11 -61.92 42.69
C SER A 562 58.20 -60.76 43.09
N LEU A 563 58.02 -59.78 42.20
CA LEU A 563 57.21 -58.57 42.43
C LEU A 563 55.77 -58.69 41.91
N LEU A 564 55.48 -59.74 41.12
CA LEU A 564 54.16 -60.04 40.54
C LEU A 564 53.35 -61.10 41.32
N MET A 565 53.94 -61.68 42.38
CA MET A 565 53.23 -62.44 43.43
C MET A 565 52.89 -61.52 44.60
#